data_AF-A0A1G8DBS3-F1
#
_entry.id   AF-A0A1G8DBS3-F1
#
_cell.length_a   1.000
_cell.length_b   1.000
_cell.length_c   1.000
_cell.angle_alpha   90.00
_cell.angle_beta   90.00
_cell.angle_gamma   90.00
#
_symmetry.space_group_name_H-M   'P 1'
#
loop_
_entity.id
_entity.type
_entity.pdbx_description
1 polymer ?
#
loop_
_entity_poly.entity_id
_entity_poly.type
_entity_poly.pdbx_seq_one_letter_code
_entity_poly.pdbx_strand_id
1 'polypeptide(L)'
;MKNMYTWFITVFLYCVIANAQALPTPELITNISNRVPLETRVLALGDPTHQESTITKYRIALIKQLVLEEGYKIIALEGNLYELYSAYQAFLSTEDVSLYDRAMYSQLNATEMDELYYFVQQQNEQGNKVKLVGFDGALSGTTLSHCIERKRY
;
A
#
# COMPACT_ATOMS: atom_id res chain seq x y z
N MET A 1 -7.50 -43.03 -13.63
CA MET A 1 -8.64 -42.26 -13.08
C MET A 1 -8.09 -41.21 -12.12
N LYS A 2 -8.35 -39.93 -12.40
CA LYS A 2 -7.84 -38.78 -11.64
C LYS A 2 -8.69 -38.59 -10.38
N ASN A 3 -8.12 -38.78 -9.18
CA ASN A 3 -8.75 -38.32 -7.95
C ASN A 3 -8.13 -36.98 -7.54
N MET A 4 -8.74 -35.94 -8.10
CA MET A 4 -9.09 -34.65 -7.52
C MET A 4 -8.49 -34.33 -6.15
N TYR A 5 -7.52 -33.41 -6.17
CA TYR A 5 -6.98 -32.74 -5.00
C TYR A 5 -8.04 -31.85 -4.34
N THR A 6 -8.48 -32.21 -3.13
CA THR A 6 -9.20 -31.29 -2.25
C THR A 6 -8.19 -30.72 -1.26
N TRP A 7 -7.51 -29.64 -1.64
CA TRP A 7 -6.76 -28.83 -0.69
C TRP A 7 -7.76 -27.92 0.04
N PHE A 8 -8.23 -28.34 1.21
CA PHE A 8 -8.67 -27.41 2.24
C PHE A 8 -7.43 -26.66 2.71
N ILE A 9 -7.20 -25.46 2.19
CA ILE A 9 -6.27 -24.51 2.81
C ILE A 9 -7.01 -23.97 4.03
N THR A 10 -6.87 -24.68 5.15
CA THR A 10 -7.15 -24.12 6.46
C THR A 10 -6.13 -23.00 6.67
N VAL A 11 -6.58 -21.76 6.52
CA VAL A 11 -5.82 -20.58 6.91
C VAL A 11 -5.63 -20.66 8.42
N PHE A 12 -4.49 -21.19 8.87
CA PHE A 12 -4.05 -21.02 10.24
C PHE A 12 -3.70 -19.54 10.39
N LEU A 13 -4.68 -18.78 10.89
CA LEU A 13 -4.48 -17.46 11.46
C LEU A 13 -3.49 -17.63 12.62
N TYR A 14 -2.20 -17.40 12.37
CA TYR A 14 -1.22 -17.25 13.43
C TYR A 14 -1.51 -15.89 14.09
N CYS A 15 -2.50 -15.86 14.98
CA CYS A 15 -2.60 -14.81 15.99
C CYS A 15 -1.39 -14.98 16.90
N VAL A 16 -0.27 -14.35 16.52
CA VAL A 16 0.71 -13.95 17.51
C VAL A 16 0.04 -12.84 18.32
N ILE A 17 -0.57 -13.23 19.45
CA ILE A 17 -0.82 -12.29 20.53
C ILE A 17 0.57 -11.93 21.06
N ALA A 18 1.26 -11.04 20.37
CA ALA A 18 2.40 -10.36 20.92
C ALA A 18 1.82 -9.40 21.96
N ASN A 19 2.19 -9.62 23.22
CA ASN A 19 1.96 -8.67 24.29
C ASN A 19 2.24 -7.25 23.78
N ALA A 20 1.26 -6.36 23.99
CA ALA A 20 1.33 -4.95 23.65
C ALA A 20 2.45 -4.28 24.45
N GLN A 21 3.71 -4.39 24.00
CA GLN A 21 4.82 -3.59 24.55
C GLN A 21 6.14 -3.59 23.76
N ALA A 22 6.19 -4.09 22.53
CA ALA A 22 7.36 -3.87 21.68
C ALA A 22 6.92 -3.21 20.37
N LEU A 23 7.19 -1.91 20.28
CA LEU A 23 7.25 -1.19 19.01
C LEU A 23 8.14 -2.00 18.03
N PRO A 24 7.66 -2.36 16.83
CA PRO A 24 8.49 -3.01 15.83
C PRO A 24 9.83 -2.29 15.66
N THR A 25 10.93 -3.01 15.85
CA THR A 25 12.27 -2.48 15.59
C THR A 25 12.60 -2.64 14.10
N PRO A 26 13.60 -1.90 13.56
CA PRO A 26 14.13 -2.16 12.21
C PRO A 26 14.47 -3.63 11.99
N GLU A 27 14.92 -4.32 13.03
CA GLU A 27 15.21 -5.75 13.04
C GLU A 27 13.96 -6.61 12.74
N LEU A 28 12.76 -6.23 13.23
CA LEU A 28 11.53 -6.94 12.89
C LEU A 28 11.20 -6.81 11.41
N ILE A 29 11.39 -5.63 10.82
CA ILE A 29 11.11 -5.37 9.40
C ILE A 29 12.05 -6.22 8.53
N THR A 30 13.35 -6.21 8.84
CA THR A 30 14.34 -7.05 8.17
C THR A 30 14.01 -8.54 8.31
N ASN A 31 13.60 -8.99 9.50
CA ASN A 31 13.20 -10.37 9.73
C ASN A 31 11.96 -10.77 8.92
N ILE A 32 11.01 -9.86 8.71
CA ILE A 32 9.85 -10.11 7.85
C ILE A 32 10.30 -10.21 6.39
N SER A 33 11.09 -9.25 5.89
CA SER A 33 11.57 -9.27 4.49
C SER A 33 12.33 -10.56 4.17
N ASN A 34 13.26 -10.98 5.04
CA ASN A 34 14.05 -12.20 4.88
C ASN A 34 13.22 -13.51 4.90
N ARG A 35 11.97 -13.46 5.36
CA ARG A 35 11.06 -14.62 5.38
C ARG A 35 10.16 -14.68 4.15
N VAL A 36 10.12 -13.63 3.33
CA VAL A 36 9.37 -13.63 2.08
C VAL A 36 10.15 -14.49 1.07
N PRO A 37 9.55 -15.57 0.51
CA PRO A 37 10.21 -16.35 -0.54
C PRO A 37 10.56 -15.48 -1.74
N LEU A 38 11.74 -15.68 -2.33
CA LEU A 38 12.26 -14.86 -3.44
C LEU A 38 11.34 -14.86 -4.68
N GLU A 39 10.56 -15.92 -4.86
CA GLU A 39 9.59 -16.06 -5.96
C GLU A 39 8.24 -15.39 -5.69
N THR A 40 8.05 -14.78 -4.52
CA THR A 40 6.79 -14.13 -4.15
C THR A 40 6.56 -12.93 -5.06
N ARG A 41 5.51 -13.01 -5.89
CA ARG A 41 5.12 -11.92 -6.80
C ARG A 41 4.09 -10.97 -6.22
N VAL A 42 3.32 -11.46 -5.23
CA VAL A 42 2.25 -10.72 -4.57
C VAL A 42 2.37 -10.99 -3.08
N LEU A 43 2.58 -9.93 -2.31
CA LEU A 43 2.62 -9.98 -0.86
C LEU A 43 1.44 -9.17 -0.32
N ALA A 44 0.54 -9.82 0.42
CA ALA A 44 -0.57 -9.17 1.09
C ALA A 44 -0.15 -8.75 2.49
N LEU A 45 -0.21 -7.45 2.79
CA LEU A 45 0.06 -6.89 4.12
C LEU A 45 -1.26 -6.56 4.78
N GLY A 46 -1.67 -7.38 5.76
CA GLY A 46 -2.92 -7.19 6.47
C GLY A 46 -2.93 -5.95 7.37
N ASP A 47 -4.14 -5.46 7.63
CA ASP A 47 -4.39 -4.39 8.59
C ASP A 47 -5.25 -4.89 9.75
N PRO A 48 -4.70 -5.02 10.98
CA PRO A 48 -5.52 -5.43 12.12
C PRO A 48 -6.55 -4.37 12.49
N THR A 49 -6.24 -3.08 12.27
CA THR A 49 -7.11 -1.94 12.61
C THR A 49 -6.77 -0.73 11.74
N HIS A 50 -7.75 -0.20 11.00
CA HIS A 50 -7.58 0.94 10.08
C HIS A 50 -7.11 2.26 10.72
N GLN A 51 -7.19 2.40 12.05
CA GLN A 51 -6.98 3.67 12.76
C GLN A 51 -5.76 3.66 13.70
N GLU A 52 -4.93 2.63 13.69
CA GLU A 52 -3.76 2.57 14.58
C GLU A 52 -2.51 3.05 13.85
N SER A 53 -2.09 4.27 14.18
CA SER A 53 -1.02 5.01 13.49
C SER A 53 0.36 4.35 13.60
N THR A 54 0.63 3.70 14.74
CA THR A 54 1.91 3.02 14.99
C THR A 54 2.15 1.92 13.97
N ILE A 55 1.15 1.05 13.76
CA ILE A 55 1.17 -0.06 12.82
C ILE A 55 1.28 0.45 11.38
N THR A 56 0.58 1.53 11.04
CA THR A 56 0.68 2.17 9.71
C THR A 56 2.12 2.59 9.41
N LYS A 57 2.82 3.25 10.34
CA LYS A 57 4.22 3.64 10.16
C LYS A 57 5.13 2.44 9.86
N TYR A 58 4.95 1.32 10.56
CA TYR A 58 5.76 0.12 10.34
C TYR A 58 5.44 -0.59 9.03
N ARG A 59 4.17 -0.59 8.63
CA ARG A 59 3.76 -1.10 7.32
C ARG A 59 4.42 -0.28 6.21
N ILE A 60 4.44 1.05 6.33
CA ILE A 60 5.12 1.94 5.38
C ILE A 60 6.62 1.64 5.32
N ALA A 61 7.28 1.50 6.47
CA ALA A 61 8.70 1.15 6.51
C ALA A 61 9.00 -0.20 5.83
N LEU A 62 8.16 -1.22 6.06
CA LEU A 62 8.26 -2.50 5.37
C LEU A 62 8.04 -2.36 3.85
N ILE A 63 7.03 -1.60 3.41
CA ILE A 63 6.77 -1.36 1.99
C ILE A 63 7.99 -0.71 1.33
N LYS A 64 8.60 0.29 1.98
CA LYS A 64 9.80 0.96 1.47
C LYS A 64 10.95 -0.02 1.31
N GLN A 65 11.18 -0.89 2.30
CA GLN A 65 12.20 -1.93 2.22
C GLN A 65 11.94 -2.91 1.08
N LEU A 66 10.71 -3.40 0.93
CA LEU A 66 10.33 -4.33 -0.15
C LEU A 66 10.50 -3.69 -1.55
N VAL A 67 10.26 -2.39 -1.69
CA VAL A 67 10.49 -1.68 -2.95
C VAL A 67 11.99 -1.53 -3.26
N LEU A 68 12.80 -1.20 -2.25
CA LEU A 68 14.22 -0.91 -2.40
C LEU A 68 15.08 -2.17 -2.54
N GLU A 69 14.84 -3.17 -1.70
CA GLU A 69 15.68 -4.37 -1.57
C GLU A 69 15.13 -5.52 -2.42
N GLU A 70 13.82 -5.74 -2.39
CA GLU A 70 13.16 -6.86 -3.08
C GLU A 70 12.59 -6.49 -4.46
N GLY A 71 12.66 -5.20 -4.83
CA GLY A 71 12.33 -4.72 -6.16
C GLY A 71 10.84 -4.69 -6.52
N TYR A 72 9.93 -4.75 -5.55
CA TYR A 72 8.49 -4.59 -5.80
C TYR A 72 8.18 -3.25 -6.48
N LYS A 73 7.28 -3.26 -7.47
CA LYS A 73 6.96 -2.08 -8.31
C LYS A 73 5.54 -1.57 -8.21
N ILE A 74 4.65 -2.30 -7.54
CA ILE A 74 3.24 -1.95 -7.41
C ILE A 74 2.87 -2.02 -5.95
N ILE A 75 2.36 -0.91 -5.44
CA ILE A 75 1.77 -0.79 -4.12
C ILE A 75 0.26 -0.66 -4.35
N ALA A 76 -0.49 -1.66 -3.91
CA ALA A 76 -1.94 -1.68 -4.00
C ALA A 76 -2.54 -1.40 -2.62
N LEU A 77 -3.32 -0.33 -2.50
CA LEU A 77 -4.00 0.06 -1.26
C LEU A 77 -5.48 -0.35 -1.33
N GLU A 78 -6.07 -0.59 -0.16
CA GLU A 78 -7.51 -0.88 0.00
C GLU A 78 -8.34 0.39 -0.25
N GLY A 79 -8.30 0.87 -1.47
CA GLY A 79 -9.04 2.04 -1.89
C GLY A 79 -9.49 1.89 -3.32
N ASN A 80 -10.26 2.86 -3.75
CA ASN A 80 -10.87 2.83 -5.06
C ASN A 80 -9.82 2.78 -6.20
N LEU A 81 -10.03 1.88 -7.18
CA LEU A 81 -9.14 1.72 -8.34
C LEU A 81 -8.89 3.04 -9.09
N TYR A 82 -9.96 3.73 -9.50
CA TYR A 82 -9.86 4.90 -10.38
C TYR A 82 -9.34 6.11 -9.63
N GLU A 83 -9.93 6.45 -8.48
CA GLU A 83 -9.58 7.66 -7.73
C GLU A 83 -8.11 7.61 -7.30
N LEU A 84 -7.63 6.48 -6.77
CA LEU A 84 -6.22 6.37 -6.36
C LEU A 84 -5.26 6.43 -7.53
N TYR A 85 -5.60 5.82 -8.67
CA TYR A 85 -4.75 5.91 -9.85
C TYR A 85 -4.71 7.34 -10.41
N SER A 86 -5.84 8.04 -10.43
CA SER A 86 -5.92 9.44 -10.82
C SER A 86 -5.14 10.36 -9.88
N ALA A 87 -5.25 10.16 -8.56
CA ALA A 87 -4.45 10.88 -7.57
C ALA A 87 -2.96 10.61 -7.77
N TYR A 88 -2.55 9.36 -7.96
CA TYR A 88 -1.16 8.99 -8.23
C TYR A 88 -0.59 9.73 -9.45
N GLN A 89 -1.30 9.70 -10.59
CA GLN A 89 -0.85 10.38 -11.81
C GLN A 89 -0.69 11.89 -11.60
N ALA A 90 -1.66 12.53 -10.95
CA ALA A 90 -1.62 13.95 -10.68
C ALA A 90 -0.53 14.32 -9.65
N PHE A 91 -0.39 13.54 -8.59
CA PHE A 91 0.60 13.74 -7.53
C PHE A 91 2.04 13.73 -8.07
N LEU A 92 2.36 12.82 -9.00
CA LEU A 92 3.69 12.76 -9.64
C LEU A 92 4.14 14.08 -10.30
N SER A 93 3.21 15.00 -10.58
CA SER A 93 3.51 16.29 -11.21
C SER A 93 3.23 17.50 -10.32
N THR A 94 2.48 17.32 -9.23
CA THR A 94 1.96 18.42 -8.42
C THR A 94 2.46 18.39 -6.98
N GLU A 95 2.86 17.22 -6.49
CA GLU A 95 3.24 16.98 -5.09
C GLU A 95 2.14 17.37 -4.07
N ASP A 96 0.90 17.51 -4.54
CA ASP A 96 -0.25 17.88 -3.72
C ASP A 96 -0.85 16.63 -3.05
N VAL A 97 -0.52 16.42 -1.78
CA VAL A 97 -0.98 15.27 -0.99
C VAL A 97 -2.50 15.23 -0.82
N SER A 98 -3.17 16.39 -0.87
CA SER A 98 -4.63 16.47 -0.74
C SER A 98 -5.37 15.73 -1.86
N LEU A 99 -4.70 15.45 -2.97
CA LEU A 99 -5.22 14.60 -4.04
C LEU A 99 -5.48 13.17 -3.54
N TYR A 100 -4.57 12.62 -2.72
CA TYR A 100 -4.73 11.30 -2.11
C TYR A 100 -5.77 11.32 -0.99
N ASP A 101 -5.78 12.36 -0.14
CA ASP A 101 -6.76 12.47 0.94
C ASP A 101 -8.21 12.41 0.43
N ARG A 102 -8.46 13.01 -0.74
CA ARG A 102 -9.78 12.97 -1.38
C ARG A 102 -10.06 11.66 -2.11
N ALA A 103 -9.02 11.00 -2.62
CA ALA A 103 -9.15 9.77 -3.39
C ALA A 103 -9.34 8.52 -2.53
N MET A 104 -8.78 8.55 -1.33
CA MET A 104 -8.77 7.46 -0.38
C MET A 104 -10.02 7.46 0.50
N TYR A 105 -10.37 6.30 1.06
CA TYR A 105 -11.41 6.24 2.07
C TYR A 105 -10.99 7.00 3.33
N SER A 106 -11.87 7.85 3.84
CA SER A 106 -11.61 8.68 5.02
C SER A 106 -11.11 7.89 6.23
N GLN A 107 -11.52 6.63 6.37
CA GLN A 107 -11.14 5.70 7.43
C GLN A 107 -9.70 5.18 7.30
N LEU A 108 -9.11 5.29 6.12
CA LEU A 108 -7.75 4.86 5.79
C LEU A 108 -6.80 6.05 5.59
N ASN A 109 -7.32 7.27 5.68
CA ASN A 109 -6.48 8.46 5.70
C ASN A 109 -5.75 8.54 7.04
N ALA A 110 -4.43 8.61 6.97
CA ALA A 110 -3.56 8.80 8.11
C ALA A 110 -2.40 9.68 7.65
N THR A 111 -1.96 10.62 8.50
CA THR A 111 -0.84 11.53 8.20
C THR A 111 0.45 10.78 7.89
N GLU A 112 0.61 9.57 8.43
CA GLU A 112 1.73 8.69 8.16
C GLU A 112 1.82 8.30 6.68
N MET A 113 0.69 8.22 5.97
CA MET A 113 0.65 7.83 4.55
C MET A 113 1.35 8.83 3.64
N ASP A 114 1.47 10.09 4.04
CA ASP A 114 2.21 11.12 3.31
C ASP A 114 3.64 10.68 3.01
N GLU A 115 4.28 10.02 3.98
CA GLU A 115 5.63 9.48 3.82
C GLU A 115 5.70 8.46 2.66
N LEU A 116 4.68 7.63 2.52
CA LEU A 116 4.59 6.65 1.44
C LEU A 116 4.39 7.34 0.09
N TYR A 117 3.53 8.36 0.02
CA TYR A 117 3.25 9.09 -1.21
C TYR A 117 4.50 9.80 -1.75
N TYR A 118 5.20 10.55 -0.89
CA TYR A 118 6.46 11.20 -1.25
C TYR A 118 7.56 10.19 -1.61
N PHE A 119 7.65 9.07 -0.89
CA PHE A 119 8.57 8.00 -1.26
C PHE A 119 8.31 7.50 -2.69
N VAL A 120 7.04 7.25 -3.06
CA VAL A 120 6.69 6.80 -4.41
C VAL A 120 7.09 7.83 -5.47
N GLN A 121 6.84 9.12 -5.24
CA GLN A 121 7.26 10.17 -6.17
C GLN A 121 8.80 10.20 -6.31
N GLN A 122 9.55 10.20 -5.21
CA GLN A 122 11.02 10.16 -5.24
C GLN A 122 11.54 8.94 -6.02
N GLN A 123 10.93 7.77 -5.85
CA GLN A 123 11.29 6.57 -6.61
C GLN A 123 11.04 6.74 -8.12
N ASN A 124 9.98 7.45 -8.52
CA ASN A 124 9.70 7.72 -9.93
C ASN A 124 10.67 8.76 -10.53
N GLU A 125 11.04 9.80 -9.79
CA GLU A 125 12.05 10.77 -10.21
C GLU A 125 13.42 10.12 -10.44
N GLN A 126 13.76 9.12 -9.62
CA GLN A 126 14.97 8.30 -9.75
C GLN A 126 14.87 7.22 -10.85
N GLY A 127 13.73 7.13 -11.55
CA GLY A 127 13.53 6.17 -12.64
C GLY A 127 13.17 4.74 -12.21
N ASN A 128 12.90 4.50 -10.92
CA ASN A 128 12.55 3.18 -10.38
C ASN A 128 11.12 2.73 -10.76
N LYS A 129 10.28 3.66 -11.24
CA LYS A 129 8.94 3.42 -11.82
C LYS A 129 8.00 2.61 -10.90
N VAL A 130 7.78 3.12 -9.69
CA VAL A 130 6.86 2.52 -8.70
C VAL A 130 5.45 3.06 -8.92
N LYS A 131 4.44 2.18 -8.94
CA LYS A 131 3.02 2.56 -9.07
C LYS A 131 2.30 2.43 -7.73
N LEU A 132 1.41 3.38 -7.48
CA LEU A 132 0.42 3.31 -6.41
C LEU A 132 -0.97 3.20 -7.03
N VAL A 133 -1.73 2.17 -6.64
CA VAL A 133 -3.05 1.87 -7.18
C VAL A 133 -4.02 1.47 -6.07
N GLY A 134 -5.32 1.63 -6.32
CA GLY A 134 -6.35 0.98 -5.52
C GLY A 134 -6.64 -0.44 -6.01
N PHE A 135 -7.18 -1.30 -5.14
CA PHE A 135 -7.70 -2.62 -5.53
C PHE A 135 -9.18 -2.85 -5.18
N ASP A 136 -9.86 -1.89 -4.53
CA ASP A 136 -11.27 -2.02 -4.20
C ASP A 136 -12.19 -1.58 -5.35
N GLY A 137 -13.16 -2.44 -5.67
CA GLY A 137 -14.08 -2.35 -6.81
C GLY A 137 -15.31 -1.47 -6.59
N ALA A 138 -15.34 -0.64 -5.56
CA ALA A 138 -16.41 0.35 -5.35
C ALA A 138 -16.59 1.25 -6.59
N LEU A 139 -17.82 1.72 -6.85
CA LEU A 139 -18.11 2.70 -7.91
C LEU A 139 -17.34 4.02 -7.66
N SER A 140 -16.83 4.64 -8.73
CA SER A 140 -15.92 5.79 -8.66
C SER A 140 -15.94 6.69 -9.89
N GLY A 141 -15.17 7.78 -9.86
CA GLY A 141 -15.02 8.74 -10.95
C GLY A 141 -15.74 10.06 -10.71
N THR A 142 -16.30 10.25 -9.51
CA THR A 142 -17.03 11.46 -9.13
C THR A 142 -16.22 12.38 -8.24
N THR A 143 -15.19 11.88 -7.55
CA THR A 143 -14.52 12.64 -6.48
C THR A 143 -13.39 13.50 -7.04
N LEU A 144 -12.56 12.97 -7.96
CA LEU A 144 -11.48 13.73 -8.58
C LEU A 144 -11.81 14.36 -9.94
N SER A 145 -12.96 14.04 -10.54
CA SER A 145 -13.35 14.55 -11.87
C SER A 145 -13.34 16.08 -11.92
N HIS A 146 -13.78 16.75 -10.86
CA HIS A 146 -13.79 18.21 -10.78
C HIS A 146 -12.44 18.85 -10.43
N CYS A 147 -11.49 18.08 -9.89
CA CYS A 147 -10.22 18.61 -9.39
C CYS A 147 -9.11 18.58 -10.45
N ILE A 148 -9.16 17.62 -11.37
CA ILE A 148 -8.15 17.44 -12.42
C ILE A 148 -8.48 18.26 -13.69
N GLU A 149 -9.75 18.64 -13.90
CA GLU A 149 -10.21 19.40 -15.07
C GLU A 149 -9.74 20.87 -15.16
N ARG A 150 -9.07 21.43 -14.14
CA ARG A 150 -8.66 22.85 -14.14
C ARG A 150 -7.28 23.17 -14.74
N LYS A 151 -6.63 22.23 -15.44
CA LYS A 151 -5.39 22.52 -16.20
C LYS A 151 -5.40 21.89 -17.60
N ARG A 152 -6.44 22.16 -18.39
CA ARG A 152 -6.35 22.05 -19.85
C ARG A 152 -6.49 23.44 -20.47
N TYR A 153 -5.35 23.90 -21.00
CA TYR A 153 -5.10 25.09 -21.83
C TYR A 153 -5.08 26.45 -21.12
#